data_AF-L5NHE0-F1
#
_entry.id   AF-L5NHE0-F1
#
_cell.length_a   1.000
_cell.length_b   1.000
_cell.length_c   1.000
_cell.angle_alpha   90.00
_cell.angle_beta   90.00
_cell.angle_gamma   90.00
#
_symmetry.space_group_name_H-M   'P 1'
#
loop_
_entity.id
_entity.type
_entity.pdbx_description
1 polymer ?
#
loop_
_entity_poly.entity_id
_entity_poly.type
_entity_poly.pdbx_seq_one_letter_code
_entity_poly.pdbx_strand_id
1 'polypeptide(L)' 'MNLFQTEMTAKQLYPERFGAWPTYEDGDDYPDFGADEQLFDHARVEELVAGGSL' A
#
# COMPACT_ATOMS: atom_id res chain seq x y z
N MET A 1 1.54 -8.90 9.10
CA MET A 1 1.48 -7.46 8.86
C MET A 1 2.61 -7.07 7.93
N ASN A 2 2.30 -6.61 6.73
CA ASN A 2 3.26 -6.10 5.74
C ASN A 2 2.89 -4.65 5.36
N LEU A 3 3.69 -4.00 4.50
CA LEU A 3 3.44 -2.62 4.06
C LEU A 3 2.06 -2.48 3.42
N PHE A 4 1.73 -3.42 2.53
CA PHE A 4 0.43 -3.49 1.85
C PHE A 4 -0.75 -3.46 2.82
N GLN A 5 -0.77 -4.33 3.84
CA GLN A 5 -1.85 -4.36 4.85
C GLN A 5 -1.96 -3.04 5.63
N THR A 6 -0.83 -2.36 5.85
CA THR A 6 -0.79 -1.07 6.53
C THR A 6 -1.40 0.02 5.65
N GLU A 7 -1.04 0.08 4.37
CA GLU A 7 -1.58 1.02 3.38
C GLU A 7 -3.07 0.80 3.15
N MET A 8 -3.48 -0.45 2.96
CA MET A 8 -4.88 -0.86 2.80
C MET A 8 -5.71 -0.41 4.02
N THR A 9 -5.21 -0.65 5.24
CA THR A 9 -5.90 -0.22 6.47
C THR A 9 -5.99 1.31 6.57
N ALA A 10 -4.92 2.04 6.22
CA ALA A 10 -4.93 3.50 6.24
C ALA A 10 -5.98 4.07 5.28
N LYS A 11 -6.08 3.52 4.07
CA LYS A 11 -7.09 3.93 3.06
C LYS A 11 -8.51 3.54 3.47
N GLN A 12 -8.71 2.36 4.08
CA GLN A 12 -10.03 1.96 4.59
C GLN A 12 -10.51 2.85 5.75
N LEU A 13 -9.62 3.27 6.65
CA LEU A 13 -9.99 4.09 7.81
C LEU A 13 -10.04 5.59 7.52
N TYR A 14 -9.20 6.08 6.60
CA TYR A 14 -9.07 7.52 6.29
C TYR A 14 -9.00 7.80 4.78
N PRO A 15 -10.05 7.44 4.01
CA PRO A 15 -10.05 7.56 2.55
C PRO A 15 -9.90 9.01 2.07
N GLU A 16 -10.45 9.98 2.82
CA GLU A 16 -10.35 11.42 2.50
C GLU A 16 -8.91 11.95 2.54
N ARG A 17 -8.00 11.22 3.22
CA ARG A 17 -6.60 11.62 3.38
C ARG A 17 -5.66 10.83 2.48
N PHE A 18 -5.94 9.55 2.25
CA PHE A 18 -5.03 8.62 1.60
C PHE A 18 -5.55 8.07 0.27
N GLY A 19 -6.73 8.53 -0.17
CA GLY A 19 -7.46 7.99 -1.32
C GLY A 19 -8.26 6.74 -0.92
N ALA A 20 -9.38 6.52 -1.63
CA ALA A 20 -10.19 5.32 -1.42
C ALA A 20 -9.44 4.08 -1.88
N TRP A 21 -9.59 2.99 -1.13
CA TRP A 21 -9.18 1.67 -1.61
C TRP A 21 -10.14 1.21 -2.72
N PRO A 22 -9.66 0.63 -3.83
CA PRO A 22 -10.55 0.05 -4.84
C PRO A 22 -11.42 -1.02 -4.20
N THR A 23 -12.69 -1.09 -4.59
CA THR A 23 -13.63 -2.07 -4.02
C THR A 23 -13.09 -3.48 -4.24
N TYR A 24 -12.82 -4.20 -3.16
CA TYR A 24 -12.48 -5.62 -3.17
C TYR A 24 -13.76 -6.38 -2.85
N GLU A 25 -14.31 -7.12 -3.80
CA GLU A 25 -15.37 -8.10 -3.53
C GLU A 25 -14.72 -9.46 -3.21
N ASP A 26 -15.22 -10.13 -2.16
CA ASP A 26 -14.65 -11.37 -1.65
C ASP A 26 -14.73 -12.46 -2.74
N GLY A 27 -13.58 -12.80 -3.35
CA GLY A 27 -13.47 -13.74 -4.46
C GLY A 27 -12.94 -13.15 -5.77
N ASP A 28 -12.81 -11.83 -5.86
CA ASP A 28 -12.11 -11.18 -6.97
C ASP A 28 -10.58 -11.20 -6.74
N ASP A 29 -9.83 -11.16 -7.85
CA ASP A 29 -8.39 -10.91 -7.78
C ASP A 29 -8.14 -9.56 -7.10
N TYR A 30 -7.04 -9.46 -6.35
CA TYR A 30 -6.65 -8.16 -5.79
C TYR A 30 -6.61 -7.11 -6.91
N PRO A 31 -7.25 -5.94 -6.72
CA PRO A 31 -7.25 -4.89 -7.73
C PRO A 31 -5.80 -4.53 -8.08
N ASP A 32 -5.59 -4.09 -9.32
CA ASP A 32 -4.26 -3.74 -9.83
C ASP A 32 -3.72 -2.53 -9.04
N PHE A 33 -2.97 -2.83 -7.98
CA PHE A 33 -2.44 -1.84 -7.03
C PHE A 33 -1.14 -1.27 -7.59
N GLY A 34 -1.31 -0.30 -8.49
CA GLY A 34 -0.21 0.36 -9.18
C GLY A 34 0.67 1.18 -8.23
N ALA A 35 1.88 1.52 -8.67
CA ALA A 35 2.83 2.34 -7.90
C ALA A 35 2.23 3.69 -7.45
N ASP A 36 1.35 4.28 -8.25
CA ASP A 36 0.67 5.54 -7.95
C ASP A 36 -0.37 5.42 -6.82
N GLU A 37 -0.80 4.21 -6.46
CA GLU A 37 -1.73 3.96 -5.38
C GLU A 37 -1.04 3.66 -4.04
N GLN A 38 0.27 3.36 -4.08
CA GLN A 38 1.08 3.09 -2.89
C GLN A 38 1.27 4.36 -2.07
N LEU A 39 1.23 4.23 -0.74
CA LEU A 39 1.54 5.36 0.15
C LEU A 39 3.04 5.46 0.43
N PHE A 40 3.76 4.36 0.22
CA PHE A 40 5.19 4.28 0.33
C PHE A 40 5.80 3.81 -0.99
N ASP A 41 7.03 4.23 -1.27
CA ASP A 41 7.85 3.57 -2.28
C ASP A 41 8.36 2.25 -1.67
N HIS A 42 7.78 1.13 -2.08
CA HIS A 42 8.11 -0.18 -1.50
C HIS A 42 9.56 -0.57 -1.75
N ALA A 43 10.11 -0.25 -2.93
CA ALA A 43 11.50 -0.54 -3.26
C ALA A 43 12.45 0.26 -2.36
N ARG A 44 12.13 1.53 -2.11
CA ARG A 44 12.91 2.38 -1.21
C ARG A 44 12.85 1.89 0.24
N VAL A 45 11.69 1.43 0.70
CA VAL A 45 11.52 0.87 2.06
C VAL A 45 12.31 -0.43 2.21
N GLU A 46 12.26 -1.31 1.21
CA GLU A 46 13.05 -2.55 1.20
C GLU A 46 14.56 -2.25 1.28
N GLU A 47 15.04 -1.28 0.50
CA GLU A 47 16.43 -0.85 0.53
C GLU A 47 16.86 -0.36 1.92
N LEU A 48 16.02 0.48 2.56
CA LEU A 48 16.27 0.97 3.92
C LEU A 48 16.30 -0.16 4.95
N VAL A 49 15.35 -1.09 4.88
CA VAL A 49 15.27 -2.24 5.79
C VAL A 49 16.46 -3.18 5.60
N ALA A 50 16.95 -3.33 4.37
CA ALA A 50 18.14 -4.11 4.05
C ALA A 50 19.46 -3.45 4.50
N GLY A 51 19.42 -2.23 5.05
CA GLY A 51 20.60 -1.50 5.51
C GLY A 51 21.31 -0.70 4.43
N GLY A 52 20.61 -0.33 3.34
CA GLY A 52 21.14 0.49 2.26
C GLY A 52 21.67 1.84 2.77
N SER A 53 22.91 2.18 2.41
CA SER A 53 23.52 3.48 2.70
C SER A 53 22.98 4.53 1.73
N LEU A 54 22.35 5.57 2.29
CA LEU A 54 21.90 6.81 1.63
C LEU A 54 23.03 7.54 0.90
#